data_AF-A0A067FME1-F1
#
_entry.id   AF-A0A067FME1-F1
#
_cell.length_a   1.000
_cell.length_b   1.000
_cell.length_c   1.000
_cell.angle_alpha   90.00
_cell.angle_beta   90.00
_cell.angle_gamma   90.00
#
_symmetry.space_group_name_H-M   'P 1'
#
loop_
_entity.id
_entity.type
_entity.pdbx_description
1 polymer ?
#
loop_
_entity_poly.entity_id
_entity_poly.type
_entity_poly.pdbx_seq_one_letter_code
_entity_poly.pdbx_strand_id
1 'polypeptide(L)'
;MNDCNPESYKLGQRVHSANDARRIGTVKYVGEVQGYSGTWLGVDWDYGNGKHDGSINGVRYFQAKSQKSGSFVRVHNLSPGISLPEALRVRYRGESSKEEEDEMYVLSASNKHVSIELVGKDKIQDKFSKFEELTSAALPYLGVSSPGANIGTIVTNLKELDLTGNLLSDWKDIGAFGEQLPALAVLNLSNNLMSKEVTGLPQLKSIRILVLNCTGVNWMQVEILKHSLPALEELHLMGNSISEITPVSSPIVQGFDNLQLLNLEDNCIAEWSEILKLCQIRSLEQLYLNKNNLNRIYYPNNDTIHELVSAHESHEESYLPFQNLCCLLLGNNMIEDLASIDSLDSFPKLMDIRLSENPVSDPGRGGISRFAIIARLGKIKILNGSEVNS
;
A
#
# COMPACT_ATOMS: atom_id res chain seq x y z
N MET A 1 -14.29 4.20 -35.84
CA MET A 1 -15.09 3.23 -35.05
C MET A 1 -14.18 2.05 -34.81
N ASN A 2 -13.56 1.98 -33.63
CA ASN A 2 -12.74 0.82 -33.26
C ASN A 2 -13.71 -0.26 -32.79
N ASP A 3 -13.82 -1.34 -33.56
CA ASP A 3 -14.54 -2.55 -33.15
C ASP A 3 -13.80 -3.16 -31.94
N CYS A 4 -14.23 -2.80 -30.73
CA CYS A 4 -13.81 -3.48 -29.52
C CYS A 4 -14.46 -4.88 -29.52
N ASN A 5 -13.72 -5.88 -30.00
CA ASN A 5 -14.14 -7.27 -30.01
C ASN A 5 -14.38 -7.76 -28.56
N PRO A 6 -15.61 -8.20 -28.18
CA PRO A 6 -15.92 -8.69 -26.83
C PRO A 6 -15.04 -9.87 -26.35
N GLU A 7 -14.34 -10.55 -27.25
CA GLU A 7 -13.34 -11.58 -26.92
C GLU A 7 -12.07 -11.03 -26.22
N SER A 8 -11.91 -9.71 -26.08
CA SER A 8 -10.72 -9.12 -25.44
C SER A 8 -10.72 -9.14 -23.92
N TYR A 9 -11.88 -9.31 -23.27
CA TYR A 9 -12.00 -9.21 -21.81
C TYR A 9 -12.00 -10.59 -21.14
N LYS A 10 -11.22 -10.73 -20.07
CA LYS A 10 -11.11 -11.98 -19.31
C LYS A 10 -11.77 -11.84 -17.93
N LEU A 11 -12.32 -12.94 -17.42
CA LEU A 11 -12.76 -13.01 -16.03
C LEU A 11 -11.58 -12.70 -15.09
N GLY A 12 -11.83 -11.89 -14.07
CA GLY A 12 -10.80 -11.43 -13.14
C GLY A 12 -10.00 -10.23 -13.63
N GLN A 13 -10.14 -9.81 -14.89
CA GLN A 13 -9.43 -8.65 -15.41
C GLN A 13 -9.86 -7.35 -14.72
N ARG A 14 -8.88 -6.54 -14.37
CA ARG A 14 -9.05 -5.18 -13.83
C ARG A 14 -9.37 -4.21 -14.96
N VAL A 15 -10.40 -3.40 -14.75
CA VAL A 15 -10.91 -2.43 -15.74
C VAL A 15 -11.31 -1.15 -15.05
N HIS A 16 -11.33 -0.03 -15.78
CA HIS A 16 -11.96 1.20 -15.32
C HIS A 16 -13.05 1.65 -16.28
N SER A 17 -13.91 2.57 -15.83
CA SER A 17 -14.88 3.19 -16.72
C SER A 17 -14.17 4.04 -17.77
N ALA A 18 -14.59 3.95 -19.04
CA ALA A 18 -13.97 4.71 -20.13
C ALA A 18 -13.99 6.24 -19.90
N ASN A 19 -14.97 6.74 -19.15
CA ASN A 19 -15.13 8.16 -18.84
C ASN A 19 -14.54 8.58 -17.49
N ASP A 20 -14.10 7.63 -16.67
CA ASP A 20 -13.58 7.89 -15.32
C ASP A 20 -12.61 6.78 -14.92
N ALA A 21 -11.31 7.09 -14.95
CA ALA A 21 -10.25 6.17 -14.58
C ALA A 21 -10.19 5.85 -13.08
N ARG A 22 -10.86 6.63 -12.23
CA ARG A 22 -10.99 6.36 -10.79
C ARG A 22 -12.09 5.34 -10.49
N ARG A 23 -13.01 5.14 -11.44
CA ARG A 23 -14.07 4.14 -11.32
C ARG A 23 -13.55 2.78 -11.77
N ILE A 24 -12.85 2.10 -10.87
CA ILE A 24 -12.15 0.83 -11.09
C ILE A 24 -13.00 -0.36 -10.60
N GLY A 25 -12.94 -1.47 -11.33
CA GLY A 25 -13.59 -2.71 -10.96
C GLY A 25 -12.98 -3.95 -11.60
N THR A 26 -13.59 -5.09 -11.31
CA THR A 26 -13.17 -6.41 -11.81
C THR A 26 -14.24 -6.99 -12.72
N VAL A 27 -13.85 -7.51 -13.88
CA VAL A 27 -14.76 -8.29 -14.74
C VAL A 27 -15.10 -9.62 -14.03
N LYS A 28 -16.38 -9.83 -13.75
CA LYS A 28 -16.93 -11.04 -13.11
C LYS A 28 -17.81 -11.87 -14.03
N TYR A 29 -18.26 -11.31 -15.16
CA TYR A 29 -19.08 -12.01 -16.14
C TYR A 29 -18.81 -11.47 -17.55
N VAL A 30 -18.78 -12.36 -18.53
CA VAL A 30 -18.72 -12.03 -19.97
C VAL A 30 -19.74 -12.91 -20.68
N GLY A 31 -20.77 -12.32 -21.28
CA GLY A 31 -21.80 -13.11 -21.98
C GLY A 31 -23.09 -12.36 -22.23
N GLU A 32 -24.11 -13.10 -22.67
CA GLU A 32 -25.44 -12.57 -22.91
C GLU A 32 -26.25 -12.41 -21.61
N VAL A 33 -27.14 -11.42 -21.56
CA VAL A 33 -28.01 -11.19 -20.42
C VAL A 33 -29.46 -11.32 -20.88
N GLN A 34 -30.27 -12.09 -20.15
CA GLN A 34 -31.64 -12.40 -20.52
C GLN A 34 -32.46 -11.10 -20.68
N GLY A 35 -33.09 -10.95 -21.85
CA GLY A 35 -33.86 -9.75 -22.18
C GLY A 35 -33.03 -8.62 -22.78
N TYR A 36 -31.71 -8.79 -22.97
CA TYR A 36 -30.84 -7.79 -23.59
C TYR A 36 -30.01 -8.41 -24.73
N SER A 37 -29.92 -7.69 -25.85
CA SER A 37 -29.15 -8.17 -27.01
C SER A 37 -27.65 -7.96 -26.86
N GLY A 38 -26.86 -8.85 -27.47
CA GLY A 38 -25.39 -8.77 -27.53
C GLY A 38 -24.67 -9.05 -26.21
N THR A 39 -23.34 -9.01 -26.26
CA THR A 39 -22.49 -9.31 -25.10
C THR A 39 -22.47 -8.17 -24.08
N TRP A 40 -22.46 -8.54 -22.81
CA TRP A 40 -22.35 -7.67 -21.64
C TRP A 40 -21.20 -8.12 -20.76
N LEU A 41 -20.59 -7.14 -20.11
CA LEU A 41 -19.59 -7.35 -19.08
C LEU A 41 -20.23 -7.08 -17.72
N GLY A 42 -20.28 -8.10 -16.87
CA GLY A 42 -20.59 -7.90 -15.46
C GLY A 42 -19.33 -7.45 -14.73
N VAL A 43 -19.35 -6.25 -14.15
CA VAL A 43 -18.23 -5.66 -13.42
C VAL A 43 -18.63 -5.50 -11.96
N ASP A 44 -17.75 -5.88 -11.05
CA ASP A 44 -17.85 -5.60 -9.62
C ASP A 44 -16.90 -4.45 -9.28
N TRP A 45 -17.45 -3.29 -8.94
CA TRP A 45 -16.70 -2.06 -8.68
C TRP A 45 -16.13 -2.04 -7.26
N ASP A 46 -14.88 -1.59 -7.12
CA ASP A 46 -14.14 -1.71 -5.85
C ASP A 46 -14.75 -0.87 -4.72
N TYR A 47 -15.14 0.36 -5.06
CA TYR A 47 -15.71 1.34 -4.13
C TYR A 47 -17.24 1.38 -4.16
N GLY A 48 -17.89 0.33 -4.68
CA GLY A 48 -19.34 0.31 -4.88
C GLY A 48 -19.79 1.16 -6.07
N ASN A 49 -20.93 1.84 -5.96
CA ASN A 49 -21.55 2.59 -7.08
C ASN A 49 -21.93 1.72 -8.29
N GLY A 50 -22.23 0.46 -7.99
CA GLY A 50 -22.94 -0.45 -8.88
C GLY A 50 -24.46 -0.31 -8.75
N LYS A 51 -25.17 -1.12 -9.53
CA LYS A 51 -26.63 -1.13 -9.63
C LYS A 51 -27.25 -2.36 -8.97
N HIS A 52 -26.51 -3.47 -8.88
CA HIS A 52 -27.04 -4.76 -8.43
C HIS A 52 -25.96 -5.64 -7.80
N ASP A 53 -26.36 -6.81 -7.33
CA ASP A 53 -25.51 -7.82 -6.69
C ASP A 53 -24.93 -8.87 -7.67
N GLY A 54 -25.21 -8.69 -8.95
CA GLY A 54 -24.83 -9.60 -10.04
C GLY A 54 -25.99 -10.44 -10.58
N SER A 55 -27.21 -10.15 -10.13
CA SER A 55 -28.45 -10.69 -10.70
C SER A 55 -29.30 -9.62 -11.40
N ILE A 56 -30.07 -10.04 -12.42
CA ILE A 56 -31.11 -9.25 -13.09
C ILE A 56 -32.36 -10.11 -13.22
N ASN A 57 -33.53 -9.57 -12.87
CA ASN A 57 -34.84 -10.23 -13.01
C ASN A 57 -34.90 -11.66 -12.44
N GLY A 58 -34.24 -11.89 -11.30
CA GLY A 58 -34.19 -13.20 -10.63
C GLY A 58 -33.14 -14.18 -11.19
N VAL A 59 -32.42 -13.82 -12.26
CA VAL A 59 -31.33 -14.64 -12.82
C VAL A 59 -29.99 -14.11 -12.33
N ARG A 60 -29.16 -14.98 -11.75
CA ARG A 60 -27.82 -14.65 -11.28
C ARG A 60 -26.77 -14.98 -12.33
N TYR A 61 -25.93 -14.00 -12.67
CA TYR A 61 -24.82 -14.16 -13.61
C TYR A 61 -23.47 -14.17 -12.90
N PHE A 62 -23.34 -13.37 -11.83
CA PHE A 62 -22.17 -13.37 -10.96
C PHE A 62 -22.55 -12.99 -9.53
N GLN A 63 -21.59 -13.12 -8.62
CA GLN A 63 -21.72 -12.64 -7.24
C GLN A 63 -20.83 -11.41 -7.07
N ALA A 64 -21.45 -10.25 -6.85
CA ALA A 64 -20.76 -9.01 -6.50
C ALA A 64 -20.43 -8.96 -5.00
N LYS A 65 -19.46 -8.13 -4.61
CA LYS A 65 -19.05 -7.91 -3.21
C LYS A 65 -20.18 -7.34 -2.34
N SER A 66 -21.07 -6.54 -2.91
CA SER A 66 -22.20 -5.94 -2.18
C SER A 66 -23.47 -5.92 -3.05
N GLN A 67 -24.60 -5.58 -2.44
CA GLN A 67 -25.89 -5.44 -3.14
C GLN A 67 -25.88 -4.36 -4.23
N LYS A 68 -24.91 -3.42 -4.18
CA LYS A 68 -24.80 -2.29 -5.10
C LYS A 68 -23.36 -2.06 -5.57
N SER A 69 -22.60 -3.12 -5.81
CA SER A 69 -21.27 -3.01 -6.43
C SER A 69 -21.20 -3.61 -7.83
N GLY A 70 -22.13 -4.47 -8.21
CA GLY A 70 -22.21 -5.05 -9.55
C GLY A 70 -22.86 -4.11 -10.58
N SER A 71 -22.39 -4.13 -11.82
CA SER A 71 -23.05 -3.51 -12.99
C SER A 71 -22.88 -4.36 -14.24
N PHE A 72 -23.89 -4.45 -15.09
CA PHE A 72 -23.71 -4.86 -16.49
C PHE A 72 -23.40 -3.66 -17.36
N VAL A 73 -22.29 -3.73 -18.09
CA VAL A 73 -21.72 -2.63 -18.85
C VAL A 73 -21.39 -3.12 -20.27
N ARG A 74 -21.52 -2.21 -21.25
CA ARG A 74 -21.08 -2.48 -22.63
C ARG A 74 -19.57 -2.33 -22.74
N VAL A 75 -18.97 -3.13 -23.62
CA VAL A 75 -17.52 -3.18 -23.87
C VAL A 75 -16.91 -1.79 -24.09
N HIS A 76 -17.56 -0.93 -24.90
CA HIS A 76 -17.06 0.42 -25.20
C HIS A 76 -17.11 1.42 -24.02
N ASN A 77 -17.79 1.07 -22.92
CA ASN A 77 -17.85 1.91 -21.71
C ASN A 77 -16.78 1.52 -20.68
N LEU A 78 -15.92 0.57 -21.02
CA LEU A 78 -14.83 0.10 -20.19
C LEU A 78 -13.50 0.27 -20.92
N SER A 79 -12.45 0.48 -20.13
CA SER A 79 -11.07 0.47 -20.58
C SER A 79 -10.35 -0.73 -19.95
N PRO A 80 -9.62 -1.55 -20.73
CA PRO A 80 -8.77 -2.62 -20.21
C PRO A 80 -7.45 -2.09 -19.64
N GLY A 81 -7.22 -0.79 -19.70
CA GLY A 81 -5.98 -0.14 -19.32
C GLY A 81 -4.95 -0.05 -20.45
N ILE A 82 -3.83 0.58 -20.10
CA ILE A 82 -2.70 0.86 -20.98
C ILE A 82 -1.40 0.36 -20.35
N SER A 83 -0.37 0.21 -21.17
CA SER A 83 0.97 -0.14 -20.67
C SER A 83 1.66 1.05 -19.99
N LEU A 84 2.61 0.81 -19.08
CA LEU A 84 3.40 1.87 -18.46
C LEU A 84 4.08 2.82 -19.47
N PRO A 85 4.72 2.34 -20.57
CA PRO A 85 5.25 3.23 -21.61
C PRO A 85 4.18 4.10 -22.26
N GLU A 86 2.95 3.62 -22.41
CA GLU A 86 1.84 4.39 -22.97
C GLU A 86 1.35 5.43 -21.98
N ALA A 87 1.23 5.10 -20.69
CA ALA A 87 0.89 6.07 -19.64
C ALA A 87 1.93 7.18 -19.52
N LEU A 88 3.23 6.85 -19.59
CA LEU A 88 4.30 7.85 -19.67
C LEU A 88 4.14 8.77 -20.89
N ARG A 89 3.68 8.24 -22.03
CA ARG A 89 3.41 9.07 -23.22
C ARG A 89 2.18 9.95 -23.02
N VAL A 90 1.11 9.44 -22.45
CA VAL A 90 -0.09 10.23 -22.15
C VAL A 90 0.29 11.39 -21.22
N ARG A 91 1.02 11.10 -20.14
CA ARG A 91 1.38 12.08 -19.12
C ARG A 91 2.42 13.11 -19.56
N TYR A 92 3.43 12.68 -20.34
CA TYR A 92 4.61 13.50 -20.65
C TYR A 92 4.79 13.82 -22.15
N ARG A 93 3.91 13.34 -23.05
CA ARG A 93 3.92 13.71 -24.49
C ARG A 93 2.70 14.52 -24.96
N GLY A 94 1.64 14.68 -24.17
CA GLY A 94 0.47 15.48 -24.53
C GLY A 94 0.78 16.98 -24.58
N GLU A 95 0.16 17.72 -25.51
CA GLU A 95 0.04 19.18 -25.40
C GLU A 95 -0.84 19.45 -24.17
N SER A 96 -0.23 19.99 -23.12
CA SER A 96 -0.89 20.24 -21.85
C SER A 96 -2.12 21.13 -22.03
N SER A 97 -3.24 20.70 -21.47
CA SER A 97 -4.30 21.65 -21.14
C SER A 97 -3.87 22.49 -19.92
N LYS A 98 -4.35 23.73 -19.82
CA LYS A 98 -3.94 24.67 -18.74
C LYS A 98 -4.17 24.15 -17.31
N GLU A 99 -5.02 23.15 -17.13
CA GLU A 99 -5.27 22.50 -15.83
C GLU A 99 -4.22 21.41 -15.50
N GLU A 100 -3.58 20.82 -16.51
CA GLU A 100 -2.53 19.80 -16.36
C GLU A 100 -1.13 20.42 -16.15
N GLU A 101 -0.94 21.69 -16.55
CA GLU A 101 0.28 22.45 -16.30
C GLU A 101 0.49 22.71 -14.80
N ASP A 102 -0.61 22.92 -14.05
CA ASP A 102 -0.59 23.08 -12.59
C ASP A 102 -0.36 21.77 -11.83
N GLU A 103 -0.43 20.60 -12.49
CA GLU A 103 -0.04 19.30 -11.92
C GLU A 103 1.32 18.80 -12.44
N MET A 104 1.96 19.52 -13.37
CA MET A 104 3.26 19.16 -13.94
C MET A 104 4.41 19.78 -13.15
N TYR A 105 4.61 19.32 -11.92
CA TYR A 105 5.80 19.65 -11.13
C TYR A 105 6.76 18.46 -11.08
N VAL A 106 7.92 18.59 -11.73
CA VAL A 106 9.05 17.68 -11.51
C VAL A 106 9.83 18.20 -10.30
N LEU A 107 9.81 17.45 -9.19
CA LEU A 107 10.72 17.67 -8.09
C LEU A 107 12.11 17.19 -8.52
N SER A 108 12.98 18.13 -8.90
CA SER A 108 14.41 17.85 -8.96
C SER A 108 14.90 17.43 -7.57
N ALA A 109 15.91 16.56 -7.51
CA ALA A 109 16.64 16.14 -6.30
C ALA A 109 17.26 17.30 -5.46
N SER A 110 17.00 18.57 -5.85
CA SER A 110 17.42 19.79 -5.17
C SER A 110 16.28 20.79 -4.90
N ASN A 111 15.00 20.38 -4.98
CA ASN A 111 13.83 21.25 -4.79
C ASN A 111 13.82 22.51 -5.70
N LYS A 112 14.48 22.45 -6.87
CA LYS A 112 14.42 23.54 -7.86
C LYS A 112 13.35 23.27 -8.91
N HIS A 113 12.50 24.28 -9.12
CA HIS A 113 11.51 24.37 -10.19
C HIS A 113 12.20 24.41 -11.56
N VAL A 114 11.81 23.53 -12.48
CA VAL A 114 12.27 23.55 -13.87
C VAL A 114 11.05 23.58 -14.80
N SER A 115 10.87 24.70 -15.50
CA SER A 115 9.92 24.85 -16.62
C SER A 115 10.59 24.43 -17.92
N ILE A 116 9.98 23.52 -18.69
CA ILE A 116 10.50 23.09 -19.99
C ILE A 116 9.65 23.71 -21.11
N GLU A 117 10.08 24.86 -21.64
CA GLU A 117 9.59 25.36 -22.93
C GLU A 117 10.24 24.57 -24.08
N LEU A 118 9.51 24.30 -25.16
CA LEU A 118 10.04 23.60 -26.35
C LEU A 118 9.77 24.34 -27.65
N VAL A 119 10.87 24.62 -28.37
CA VAL A 119 10.89 25.03 -29.78
C VAL A 119 11.36 23.87 -30.66
N GLY A 120 10.62 23.59 -31.74
CA GLY A 120 11.12 23.20 -33.07
C GLY A 120 12.00 21.94 -33.27
N LYS A 121 11.37 20.88 -33.80
CA LYS A 121 11.86 19.85 -34.77
C LYS A 121 13.25 19.18 -34.54
N ASP A 122 13.32 18.28 -33.57
CA ASP A 122 13.90 16.92 -33.67
C ASP A 122 13.21 15.96 -32.65
N LYS A 123 11.89 15.87 -32.80
CA LYS A 123 10.94 15.50 -31.74
C LYS A 123 10.96 14.05 -31.23
N ILE A 124 11.76 13.13 -31.75
CA ILE A 124 11.74 11.72 -31.28
C ILE A 124 12.98 11.44 -30.43
N GLN A 125 14.17 11.72 -30.95
CA GLN A 125 15.43 11.47 -30.26
C GLN A 125 15.53 12.34 -29.00
N ASP A 126 15.19 13.63 -29.10
CA ASP A 126 15.10 14.58 -27.98
C ASP A 126 14.04 14.21 -26.93
N LYS A 127 13.07 13.35 -27.27
CA LYS A 127 12.00 12.94 -26.36
C LYS A 127 12.29 11.62 -25.66
N PHE A 128 13.09 10.74 -26.26
CA PHE A 128 13.58 9.55 -25.56
C PHE A 128 14.68 9.93 -24.57
N SER A 129 15.57 10.87 -24.93
CA SER A 129 16.54 11.44 -23.98
C SER A 129 15.85 12.08 -22.76
N LYS A 130 14.69 12.71 -22.93
CA LYS A 130 13.90 13.22 -21.78
C LYS A 130 13.35 12.15 -20.84
N PHE A 131 13.05 10.96 -21.34
CA PHE A 131 12.63 9.86 -20.48
C PHE A 131 13.83 9.20 -19.78
N GLU A 132 15.01 9.17 -20.43
CA GLU A 132 16.25 8.71 -19.80
C GLU A 132 16.67 9.60 -18.62
N GLU A 133 16.37 10.90 -18.66
CA GLU A 133 16.62 11.83 -17.55
C GLU A 133 15.64 11.69 -16.36
N LEU A 134 14.55 10.95 -16.55
CA LEU A 134 13.46 10.92 -15.59
C LEU A 134 13.79 10.03 -14.39
N THR A 135 13.94 10.65 -13.22
CA THR A 135 14.26 9.95 -11.96
C THR A 135 13.04 9.63 -11.12
N SER A 136 11.92 10.33 -11.30
CA SER A 136 10.67 10.13 -10.57
C SER A 136 9.48 10.31 -11.51
N ALA A 137 8.53 9.39 -11.46
CA ALA A 137 7.32 9.42 -12.27
C ALA A 137 6.07 9.22 -11.40
N ALA A 138 5.11 10.13 -11.49
CA ALA A 138 3.77 9.93 -10.94
C ALA A 138 2.74 9.74 -12.05
N LEU A 139 2.05 8.60 -12.03
CA LEU A 139 1.06 8.17 -13.02
C LEU A 139 -0.23 7.67 -12.34
N PRO A 140 -0.82 8.44 -11.40
CA PRO A 140 -2.00 7.99 -10.67
C PRO A 140 -3.23 7.96 -11.60
N TYR A 141 -4.06 6.92 -11.46
CA TYR A 141 -5.34 6.80 -12.18
C TYR A 141 -5.25 6.99 -13.70
N LEU A 142 -4.19 6.49 -14.34
CA LEU A 142 -4.06 6.49 -15.81
C LEU A 142 -4.45 5.15 -16.46
N GLY A 143 -4.94 4.21 -15.65
CA GLY A 143 -5.33 2.89 -16.11
C GLY A 143 -4.14 2.01 -16.48
N VAL A 144 -2.98 2.18 -15.84
CA VAL A 144 -1.82 1.31 -16.08
C VAL A 144 -2.18 -0.12 -15.70
N SER A 145 -2.17 -1.04 -16.66
CA SER A 145 -2.53 -2.45 -16.44
C SER A 145 -1.36 -3.41 -16.64
N SER A 146 -0.23 -2.93 -17.15
CA SER A 146 0.96 -3.76 -17.35
C SER A 146 2.25 -2.93 -17.39
N PRO A 147 3.41 -3.53 -17.08
CA PRO A 147 4.72 -2.88 -17.21
C PRO A 147 5.06 -2.52 -18.66
N GLY A 148 4.46 -3.20 -19.64
CA GLY A 148 4.85 -3.09 -21.04
C GLY A 148 6.23 -3.68 -21.34
N ALA A 149 6.57 -3.78 -22.63
CA ALA A 149 7.88 -4.24 -23.06
C ALA A 149 8.89 -3.10 -23.09
N ASN A 150 10.14 -3.40 -22.74
CA ASN A 150 11.30 -2.52 -22.85
C ASN A 150 11.17 -1.22 -22.02
N ILE A 151 10.48 -1.23 -20.87
CA ILE A 151 10.41 -0.02 -20.04
C ILE A 151 11.80 0.40 -19.54
N GLY A 152 12.65 -0.59 -19.24
CA GLY A 152 14.03 -0.35 -18.80
C GLY A 152 14.91 0.38 -19.80
N THR A 153 14.58 0.34 -21.11
CA THR A 153 15.31 1.12 -22.12
C THR A 153 14.71 2.51 -22.34
N ILE A 154 13.50 2.75 -21.84
CA ILE A 154 12.81 4.05 -21.99
C ILE A 154 13.13 4.95 -20.80
N VAL A 155 13.14 4.40 -19.58
CA VAL A 155 13.35 5.14 -18.32
C VAL A 155 14.44 4.49 -17.47
N THR A 156 15.68 4.59 -17.94
CA THR A 156 16.87 3.92 -17.37
C THR A 156 17.25 4.41 -15.96
N ASN A 157 16.98 5.68 -15.65
CA ASN A 157 17.37 6.31 -14.38
C ASN A 157 16.22 6.46 -13.39
N LEU A 158 15.08 5.80 -13.63
CA LEU A 158 13.91 5.90 -12.78
C LEU A 158 14.16 5.29 -11.40
N LYS A 159 14.03 6.11 -10.36
CA LYS A 159 14.21 5.75 -8.95
C LYS A 159 12.90 5.69 -8.18
N GLU A 160 11.90 6.46 -8.60
CA GLU A 160 10.62 6.55 -7.93
C GLU A 160 9.48 6.41 -8.93
N LEU A 161 8.51 5.57 -8.60
CA LEU A 161 7.36 5.32 -9.46
C LEU A 161 6.08 5.25 -8.64
N ASP A 162 5.19 6.20 -8.86
CA ASP A 162 3.85 6.21 -8.30
C ASP A 162 2.82 5.75 -9.33
N LEU A 163 2.19 4.62 -9.03
CA LEU A 163 1.15 3.97 -9.82
C LEU A 163 -0.16 3.86 -9.04
N THR A 164 -0.43 4.79 -8.13
CA THR A 164 -1.64 4.81 -7.32
C THR A 164 -2.91 4.71 -8.17
N GLY A 165 -3.81 3.81 -7.79
CA GLY A 165 -5.15 3.73 -8.39
C GLY A 165 -5.14 3.31 -9.86
N ASN A 166 -4.29 2.36 -10.22
CA ASN A 166 -4.22 1.81 -11.57
C ASN A 166 -4.88 0.41 -11.63
N LEU A 167 -4.63 -0.32 -12.70
CA LEU A 167 -5.24 -1.63 -12.98
C LEU A 167 -4.28 -2.80 -12.76
N LEU A 168 -3.17 -2.57 -12.05
CA LEU A 168 -2.23 -3.64 -11.71
C LEU A 168 -2.87 -4.55 -10.65
N SER A 169 -2.68 -5.86 -10.80
CA SER A 169 -3.16 -6.84 -9.81
C SER A 169 -2.27 -8.07 -9.68
N ASP A 170 -1.52 -8.43 -10.71
CA ASP A 170 -0.68 -9.63 -10.70
C ASP A 170 0.73 -9.31 -10.16
N TRP A 171 1.20 -10.11 -9.20
CA TRP A 171 2.55 -9.98 -8.63
C TRP A 171 3.66 -10.22 -9.64
N LYS A 172 3.39 -10.99 -10.70
CA LYS A 172 4.34 -11.19 -11.80
C LYS A 172 4.62 -9.88 -12.53
N ASP A 173 3.59 -9.08 -12.79
CA ASP A 173 3.74 -7.76 -13.43
C ASP A 173 4.50 -6.81 -12.52
N ILE A 174 4.29 -6.90 -11.19
CA ILE A 174 5.07 -6.13 -10.22
C ILE A 174 6.55 -6.54 -10.24
N GLY A 175 6.84 -7.85 -10.28
CA GLY A 175 8.20 -8.37 -10.39
C GLY A 175 8.93 -7.89 -11.64
N ALA A 176 8.21 -7.76 -12.76
CA ALA A 176 8.77 -7.25 -14.01
C ALA A 176 9.23 -5.79 -13.91
N PHE A 177 8.70 -4.97 -13.00
CA PHE A 177 9.26 -3.65 -12.72
C PHE A 177 10.64 -3.77 -12.08
N GLY A 178 10.82 -4.64 -11.08
CA GLY A 178 12.12 -4.86 -10.44
C GLY A 178 13.18 -5.42 -11.38
N GLU A 179 12.78 -6.25 -12.35
CA GLU A 179 13.68 -6.78 -13.38
C GLU A 179 14.08 -5.75 -14.43
N GLN A 180 13.13 -4.90 -14.86
CA GLN A 180 13.38 -3.93 -15.93
C GLN A 180 13.92 -2.58 -15.41
N LEU A 181 13.72 -2.25 -14.13
CA LEU A 181 14.06 -0.96 -13.54
C LEU A 181 15.01 -1.16 -12.33
N PRO A 182 16.30 -1.46 -12.58
CA PRO A 182 17.24 -1.81 -11.50
C PRO A 182 17.58 -0.64 -10.56
N ALA A 183 17.32 0.60 -10.97
CA ALA A 183 17.52 1.80 -10.15
C ALA A 183 16.29 2.16 -9.30
N LEU A 184 15.16 1.47 -9.49
CA LEU A 184 13.90 1.78 -8.82
C LEU A 184 14.02 1.45 -7.32
N ALA A 185 13.89 2.46 -6.48
CA ALA A 185 13.99 2.38 -5.03
C ALA A 185 12.65 2.63 -4.33
N VAL A 186 11.77 3.45 -4.91
CA VAL A 186 10.45 3.77 -4.36
C VAL A 186 9.37 3.33 -5.34
N LEU A 187 8.48 2.48 -4.88
CA LEU A 187 7.34 2.00 -5.67
C LEU A 187 6.05 2.17 -4.88
N ASN A 188 5.15 3.01 -5.38
CA ASN A 188 3.83 3.21 -4.81
C ASN A 188 2.76 2.55 -5.69
N LEU A 189 2.08 1.56 -5.10
CA LEU A 189 1.02 0.77 -5.72
C LEU A 189 -0.32 0.97 -5.00
N SER A 190 -0.47 2.05 -4.22
CA SER A 190 -1.69 2.29 -3.44
C SER A 190 -2.94 2.18 -4.30
N ASN A 191 -4.06 1.69 -3.75
CA ASN A 191 -5.33 1.55 -4.47
C ASN A 191 -5.29 0.65 -5.73
N ASN A 192 -4.33 -0.28 -5.83
CA ASN A 192 -4.36 -1.36 -6.82
C ASN A 192 -4.80 -2.66 -6.13
N LEU A 193 -5.95 -3.22 -6.50
CA LEU A 193 -6.44 -4.47 -5.89
C LEU A 193 -5.58 -5.65 -6.32
N MET A 194 -4.70 -6.11 -5.43
CA MET A 194 -3.74 -7.18 -5.70
C MET A 194 -4.40 -8.56 -5.65
N SER A 195 -3.89 -9.46 -6.50
CA SER A 195 -4.24 -10.87 -6.47
C SER A 195 -3.87 -11.49 -5.12
N LYS A 196 -4.71 -12.40 -4.62
CA LYS A 196 -4.45 -13.15 -3.39
C LYS A 196 -3.31 -14.17 -3.56
N GLU A 197 -3.13 -14.67 -4.77
CA GLU A 197 -2.07 -15.62 -5.10
C GLU A 197 -0.82 -14.85 -5.52
N VAL A 198 0.30 -15.11 -4.85
CA VAL A 198 1.61 -14.58 -5.24
C VAL A 198 2.25 -15.55 -6.22
N THR A 199 1.98 -15.35 -7.52
CA THR A 199 2.48 -16.20 -8.60
C THR A 199 3.84 -15.71 -9.11
N GLY A 200 4.86 -16.56 -8.99
CA GLY A 200 6.25 -16.22 -9.35
C GLY A 200 6.82 -15.21 -8.37
N LEU A 201 7.82 -15.60 -7.57
CA LEU A 201 8.41 -14.72 -6.57
C LEU A 201 9.01 -13.48 -7.26
N PRO A 202 8.39 -12.29 -7.12
CA PRO A 202 8.87 -11.10 -7.81
C PRO A 202 10.29 -10.79 -7.33
N GLN A 203 11.16 -10.23 -8.17
CA GLN A 203 12.52 -9.90 -7.76
C GLN A 203 12.65 -8.38 -7.62
N LEU A 204 12.31 -7.86 -6.44
CA LEU A 204 12.26 -6.43 -6.13
C LEU A 204 13.50 -5.98 -5.33
N LYS A 205 14.68 -6.38 -5.81
CA LYS A 205 15.93 -6.31 -5.03
C LYS A 205 16.39 -4.89 -4.70
N SER A 206 16.02 -3.90 -5.51
CA SER A 206 16.41 -2.50 -5.34
C SER A 206 15.41 -1.67 -4.53
N ILE A 207 14.21 -2.21 -4.26
CA ILE A 207 13.12 -1.47 -3.60
C ILE A 207 13.46 -1.26 -2.11
N ARG A 208 13.46 0.01 -1.71
CA ARG A 208 13.65 0.50 -0.34
C ARG A 208 12.34 0.94 0.29
N ILE A 209 11.46 1.57 -0.49
CA ILE A 209 10.15 2.03 -0.03
C ILE A 209 9.08 1.38 -0.89
N LEU A 210 8.23 0.58 -0.26
CA LEU A 210 7.10 -0.08 -0.90
C LEU A 210 5.79 0.36 -0.27
N VAL A 211 4.94 0.99 -1.07
CA VAL A 211 3.62 1.48 -0.62
C VAL A 211 2.52 0.61 -1.22
N LEU A 212 1.84 -0.15 -0.36
CA LEU A 212 0.76 -1.09 -0.69
C LEU A 212 -0.54 -0.70 0.03
N ASN A 213 -0.80 0.59 0.20
CA ASN A 213 -1.99 1.05 0.91
C ASN A 213 -3.27 0.73 0.12
N CYS A 214 -4.31 0.27 0.80
CA CYS A 214 -5.62 -0.02 0.20
C CYS A 214 -5.53 -0.96 -1.01
N THR A 215 -4.63 -1.95 -0.96
CA THR A 215 -4.41 -2.93 -2.04
C THR A 215 -5.09 -4.28 -1.78
N GLY A 216 -5.59 -4.50 -0.57
CA GLY A 216 -6.24 -5.74 -0.14
C GLY A 216 -5.25 -6.86 0.20
N VAL A 217 -3.96 -6.54 0.33
CA VAL A 217 -2.93 -7.51 0.71
C VAL A 217 -3.07 -7.92 2.17
N ASN A 218 -2.84 -9.19 2.46
CA ASN A 218 -2.80 -9.70 3.84
C ASN A 218 -1.36 -10.04 4.26
N TRP A 219 -1.16 -10.32 5.55
CA TRP A 219 0.17 -10.59 6.09
C TRP A 219 0.84 -11.84 5.50
N MET A 220 0.09 -12.88 5.15
CA MET A 220 0.66 -14.08 4.51
C MET A 220 1.34 -13.72 3.17
N GLN A 221 0.78 -12.77 2.42
CA GLN A 221 1.39 -12.30 1.19
C GLN A 221 2.66 -11.49 1.46
N VAL A 222 2.67 -10.66 2.52
CA VAL A 222 3.86 -9.93 2.97
C VAL A 222 4.99 -10.89 3.33
N GLU A 223 4.70 -11.99 4.02
CA GLU A 223 5.68 -13.04 4.33
C GLU A 223 6.27 -13.71 3.09
N ILE A 224 5.46 -13.94 2.05
CA ILE A 224 5.95 -14.49 0.78
C ILE A 224 6.87 -13.48 0.08
N LEU A 225 6.48 -12.20 0.07
CA LEU A 225 7.23 -11.10 -0.57
C LEU A 225 8.50 -10.72 0.18
N LYS A 226 8.63 -11.08 1.45
CA LYS A 226 9.83 -10.83 2.25
C LYS A 226 11.11 -11.27 1.54
N HIS A 227 11.12 -12.45 0.93
CA HIS A 227 12.29 -12.98 0.22
C HIS A 227 12.63 -12.20 -1.05
N SER A 228 11.68 -11.42 -1.56
CA SER A 228 11.80 -10.57 -2.75
C SER A 228 12.36 -9.18 -2.45
N LEU A 229 12.43 -8.78 -1.18
CA LEU A 229 12.61 -7.40 -0.72
C LEU A 229 13.79 -7.27 0.28
N PRO A 230 15.03 -7.64 -0.11
CA PRO A 230 16.18 -7.65 0.80
C PRO A 230 16.63 -6.25 1.25
N ALA A 231 16.35 -5.20 0.48
CA ALA A 231 16.77 -3.82 0.74
C ALA A 231 15.65 -2.94 1.31
N LEU A 232 14.52 -3.52 1.73
CA LEU A 232 13.35 -2.78 2.16
C LEU A 232 13.59 -2.06 3.49
N GLU A 233 13.37 -0.76 3.48
CA GLU A 233 13.51 0.16 4.61
C GLU A 233 12.14 0.64 5.12
N GLU A 234 11.18 0.84 4.21
CA GLU A 234 9.84 1.30 4.57
C GLU A 234 8.76 0.47 3.87
N LEU A 235 7.79 -0.01 4.65
CA LEU A 235 6.64 -0.76 4.17
C LEU A 235 5.35 -0.13 4.65
N HIS A 236 4.49 0.27 3.70
CA HIS A 236 3.20 0.85 4.00
C HIS A 236 2.06 -0.07 3.58
N LEU A 237 1.24 -0.45 4.56
CA LEU A 237 0.15 -1.39 4.46
C LEU A 237 -1.16 -0.78 4.98
N MET A 238 -1.32 0.54 4.88
CA MET A 238 -2.48 1.24 5.40
C MET A 238 -3.77 0.75 4.72
N GLY A 239 -4.87 0.57 5.44
CA GLY A 239 -6.18 0.36 4.79
C GLY A 239 -6.37 -1.03 4.15
N ASN A 240 -5.63 -2.05 4.60
CA ASN A 240 -5.68 -3.40 3.99
C ASN A 240 -6.57 -4.40 4.74
N SER A 241 -7.24 -3.97 5.81
CA SER A 241 -8.08 -4.83 6.66
C SER A 241 -7.30 -6.00 7.31
N ILE A 242 -6.02 -5.81 7.60
CA ILE A 242 -5.18 -6.80 8.28
C ILE A 242 -5.64 -6.91 9.74
N SER A 243 -6.03 -8.10 10.18
CA SER A 243 -6.40 -8.36 11.58
C SER A 243 -5.36 -9.19 12.33
N GLU A 244 -4.58 -10.00 11.61
CA GLU A 244 -3.61 -10.94 12.17
C GLU A 244 -2.27 -10.84 11.41
N ILE A 245 -1.19 -10.94 12.17
CA ILE A 245 0.19 -11.05 11.68
C ILE A 245 0.51 -12.54 11.73
N THR A 246 0.49 -13.21 10.58
CA THR A 246 0.63 -14.67 10.46
C THR A 246 1.93 -15.04 9.76
N PRO A 247 3.05 -15.22 10.51
CA PRO A 247 4.27 -15.74 9.93
C PRO A 247 4.08 -17.20 9.50
N VAL A 248 4.66 -17.58 8.35
CA VAL A 248 4.41 -18.89 7.73
C VAL A 248 5.21 -20.02 8.37
N SER A 249 6.42 -19.71 8.87
CA SER A 249 7.40 -20.73 9.28
C SER A 249 7.75 -20.68 10.76
N SER A 250 7.26 -19.68 11.50
CA SER A 250 7.68 -19.42 12.87
C SER A 250 6.58 -18.66 13.64
N PRO A 251 6.56 -18.68 14.98
CA PRO A 251 5.61 -17.89 15.78
C PRO A 251 5.83 -16.37 15.67
N ILE A 252 7.00 -15.95 15.18
CA ILE A 252 7.43 -14.56 15.06
C ILE A 252 7.87 -14.24 13.63
N VAL A 253 7.83 -12.96 13.29
CA VAL A 253 8.30 -12.46 11.98
C VAL A 253 9.82 -12.45 12.00
N GLN A 254 10.40 -13.22 11.09
CA GLN A 254 11.85 -13.30 10.87
C GLN A 254 12.20 -12.70 9.51
N GLY A 255 13.37 -12.06 9.40
CA GLY A 255 13.83 -11.32 8.22
C GLY A 255 13.50 -9.83 8.32
N PHE A 256 13.39 -9.15 7.17
CA PHE A 256 13.25 -7.68 7.11
C PHE A 256 14.41 -6.94 7.79
N ASP A 257 15.64 -7.38 7.54
CA ASP A 257 16.85 -6.94 8.25
C ASP A 257 17.12 -5.42 8.16
N ASN A 258 16.54 -4.74 7.16
CA ASN A 258 16.69 -3.30 6.93
C ASN A 258 15.42 -2.48 7.20
N LEU A 259 14.30 -3.11 7.59
CA LEU A 259 13.00 -2.44 7.74
C LEU A 259 12.99 -1.50 8.95
N GLN A 260 12.98 -0.19 8.69
CA GLN A 260 12.98 0.89 9.67
C GLN A 260 11.57 1.38 9.99
N LEU A 261 10.68 1.40 8.99
CA LEU A 261 9.31 1.88 9.14
C LEU A 261 8.31 0.84 8.67
N LEU A 262 7.38 0.48 9.55
CA LEU A 262 6.22 -0.33 9.21
C LEU A 262 4.93 0.45 9.50
N ASN A 263 4.18 0.75 8.45
CA ASN A 263 2.90 1.42 8.57
C ASN A 263 1.75 0.42 8.40
N LEU A 264 1.02 0.20 9.50
CA LEU A 264 -0.17 -0.63 9.62
C LEU A 264 -1.41 0.19 10.01
N GLU A 265 -1.41 1.50 9.73
CA GLU A 265 -2.56 2.38 10.01
C GLU A 265 -3.85 1.91 9.31
N ASP A 266 -5.00 2.16 9.91
CA ASP A 266 -6.32 1.88 9.30
C ASP A 266 -6.49 0.40 8.92
N ASN A 267 -6.19 -0.47 9.87
CA ASN A 267 -6.35 -1.91 9.76
C ASN A 267 -7.26 -2.43 10.90
N CYS A 268 -7.36 -3.74 11.06
CA CYS A 268 -8.31 -4.39 11.97
C CYS A 268 -7.63 -5.09 13.15
N ILE A 269 -6.39 -4.72 13.51
CA ILE A 269 -5.64 -5.41 14.55
C ILE A 269 -6.25 -5.07 15.92
N ALA A 270 -6.71 -6.09 16.63
CA ALA A 270 -7.37 -5.92 17.93
C ALA A 270 -6.51 -6.34 19.13
N GLU A 271 -5.61 -7.31 18.93
CA GLU A 271 -4.82 -7.91 20.00
C GLU A 271 -3.34 -7.54 19.89
N TRP A 272 -2.74 -7.11 21.00
CA TRP A 272 -1.32 -6.73 21.04
C TRP A 272 -0.37 -7.92 20.82
N SER A 273 -0.84 -9.15 21.06
CA SER A 273 -0.09 -10.38 20.75
C SER A 273 0.30 -10.48 19.28
N GLU A 274 -0.49 -9.89 18.38
CA GLU A 274 -0.16 -9.82 16.95
C GLU A 274 1.06 -8.92 16.71
N ILE A 275 1.09 -7.76 17.38
CA ILE A 275 2.21 -6.82 17.30
C ILE A 275 3.48 -7.42 17.90
N LEU A 276 3.36 -8.20 18.98
CA LEU A 276 4.51 -8.89 19.57
C LEU A 276 5.23 -9.82 18.60
N LYS A 277 4.57 -10.32 17.55
CA LYS A 277 5.23 -11.16 16.53
C LYS A 277 6.27 -10.37 15.73
N LEU A 278 6.22 -9.04 15.74
CA LEU A 278 7.19 -8.14 15.12
C LEU A 278 8.40 -7.82 16.02
N CYS A 279 8.43 -8.32 17.25
CA CYS A 279 9.41 -7.88 18.25
C CYS A 279 10.87 -8.12 17.82
N GLN A 280 11.12 -9.09 16.95
CA GLN A 280 12.45 -9.50 16.48
C GLN A 280 12.99 -8.69 15.30
N ILE A 281 12.21 -7.78 14.72
CA ILE A 281 12.68 -6.93 13.62
C ILE A 281 13.63 -5.88 14.21
N ARG A 282 14.93 -6.21 14.26
CA ARG A 282 15.95 -5.42 14.97
C ARG A 282 16.12 -4.02 14.38
N SER A 283 15.85 -3.84 13.10
CA SER A 283 15.95 -2.58 12.37
C SER A 283 14.76 -1.64 12.58
N LEU A 284 13.64 -2.12 13.15
CA LEU A 284 12.40 -1.35 13.22
C LEU A 284 12.52 -0.18 14.20
N GLU A 285 12.37 1.04 13.67
CA GLU A 285 12.44 2.30 14.40
C GLU A 285 11.05 2.93 14.58
N GLN A 286 10.18 2.77 13.58
CA GLN A 286 8.87 3.41 13.54
C GLN A 286 7.77 2.39 13.23
N LEU A 287 6.76 2.35 14.09
CA LEU A 287 5.59 1.48 13.92
C LEU A 287 4.31 2.30 13.99
N TYR A 288 3.58 2.37 12.89
CA TYR A 288 2.32 3.12 12.82
C TYR A 288 1.15 2.16 12.92
N LEU A 289 0.32 2.34 13.94
CA LEU A 289 -0.83 1.51 14.30
C LEU A 289 -2.07 2.37 14.56
N ASN A 290 -2.10 3.62 14.06
CA ASN A 290 -3.28 4.45 14.21
C ASN A 290 -4.51 3.77 13.58
N LYS A 291 -5.73 4.06 14.05
CA LYS A 291 -6.99 3.54 13.47
C LYS A 291 -6.99 2.00 13.38
N ASN A 292 -6.61 1.35 14.47
CA ASN A 292 -6.79 -0.09 14.66
C ASN A 292 -7.77 -0.31 15.82
N ASN A 293 -7.92 -1.56 16.28
CA ASN A 293 -8.85 -1.94 17.33
C ASN A 293 -8.14 -2.33 18.63
N LEU A 294 -6.90 -1.87 18.84
CA LEU A 294 -6.09 -2.27 19.99
C LEU A 294 -6.70 -1.76 21.29
N ASN A 295 -6.90 -2.66 22.26
CA ASN A 295 -7.49 -2.31 23.56
C ASN A 295 -6.45 -2.25 24.71
N ARG A 296 -5.33 -2.95 24.55
CA ARG A 296 -4.28 -3.10 25.57
C ARG A 296 -2.91 -3.11 24.93
N ILE A 297 -1.91 -2.68 25.69
CA ILE A 297 -0.50 -2.69 25.29
C ILE A 297 0.31 -3.28 26.44
N TYR A 298 1.27 -4.13 26.12
CA TYR A 298 2.23 -4.61 27.10
C TYR A 298 3.59 -4.89 26.47
N TYR A 299 4.64 -4.60 27.22
CA TYR A 299 6.00 -4.99 26.86
C TYR A 299 6.19 -6.45 27.29
N PRO A 300 6.71 -7.32 26.42
CA PRO A 300 6.80 -8.74 26.71
C PRO A 300 7.79 -8.99 27.87
N ASN A 301 7.38 -9.78 28.86
CA ASN A 301 8.27 -10.22 29.94
C ASN A 301 9.18 -11.37 29.47
N ASN A 302 10.19 -11.72 30.26
CA ASN A 302 11.15 -12.77 29.90
C ASN A 302 10.48 -14.12 29.59
N ASP A 303 9.43 -14.49 30.33
CA ASP A 303 8.69 -15.74 30.10
C ASP A 303 7.95 -15.72 28.75
N THR A 304 7.31 -14.59 28.41
CA THR A 304 6.63 -14.37 27.11
C THR A 304 7.63 -14.43 25.96
N ILE A 305 8.81 -13.84 26.15
CA ILE A 305 9.90 -13.89 25.17
C ILE A 305 10.38 -15.33 25.02
N HIS A 306 10.58 -16.05 26.13
CA HIS A 306 10.96 -17.46 26.09
C HIS A 306 9.90 -18.28 25.34
N GLU A 307 8.61 -18.15 25.63
CA GLU A 307 7.55 -18.88 24.91
C GLU A 307 7.51 -18.54 23.40
N LEU A 308 7.75 -17.28 23.03
CA LEU A 308 7.75 -16.85 21.63
C LEU A 308 9.03 -17.26 20.87
N VAL A 309 10.18 -17.31 21.55
CA VAL A 309 11.51 -17.41 20.91
C VAL A 309 12.18 -18.78 21.13
N SER A 310 11.84 -19.53 22.19
CA SER A 310 12.54 -20.78 22.59
C SER A 310 12.39 -21.95 21.62
N ALA A 311 11.64 -21.79 20.53
CA ALA A 311 11.58 -22.79 19.48
C ALA A 311 12.79 -22.75 18.52
N HIS A 312 13.60 -21.68 18.46
CA HIS A 312 14.52 -21.49 17.33
C HIS A 312 15.96 -21.01 17.58
N GLU A 313 16.42 -20.63 18.78
CA GLU A 313 17.84 -20.23 18.93
C GLU A 313 18.55 -20.74 20.21
N SER A 314 19.68 -21.40 19.97
CA SER A 314 20.73 -21.74 20.92
C SER A 314 21.73 -20.58 21.05
N HIS A 315 21.84 -20.02 22.26
CA HIS A 315 22.98 -19.28 22.81
C HIS A 315 23.46 -17.94 22.16
N GLU A 316 23.55 -16.93 23.03
CA GLU A 316 24.62 -15.90 23.16
C GLU A 316 24.43 -14.42 22.75
N GLU A 317 23.31 -13.97 22.18
CA GLU A 317 23.02 -12.51 22.11
C GLU A 317 21.87 -12.10 23.03
N SER A 318 22.09 -11.07 23.84
CA SER A 318 21.03 -10.46 24.67
C SER A 318 20.00 -9.82 23.76
N TYR A 319 18.96 -10.58 23.46
CA TYR A 319 17.83 -10.12 22.66
C TYR A 319 16.95 -9.16 23.49
N LEU A 320 16.71 -7.96 22.95
CA LEU A 320 15.77 -6.99 23.50
C LEU A 320 14.62 -6.77 22.51
N PRO A 321 13.37 -7.15 22.86
CA PRO A 321 12.19 -6.89 22.05
C PRO A 321 12.09 -5.41 21.65
N PHE A 322 11.85 -5.14 20.37
CA PHE A 322 11.71 -3.76 19.87
C PHE A 322 12.89 -2.85 20.25
N GLN A 323 14.12 -3.38 20.27
CA GLN A 323 15.33 -2.68 20.74
C GLN A 323 15.58 -1.29 20.13
N ASN A 324 15.12 -1.06 18.89
CA ASN A 324 15.34 0.17 18.15
C ASN A 324 14.07 1.01 17.96
N LEU A 325 12.91 0.53 18.43
CA LEU A 325 11.64 1.23 18.24
C LEU A 325 11.66 2.55 19.02
N CYS A 326 11.60 3.66 18.29
CA CYS A 326 11.67 5.01 18.84
C CYS A 326 10.36 5.80 18.64
N CYS A 327 9.54 5.41 17.66
CA CYS A 327 8.25 6.02 17.35
C CYS A 327 7.15 4.95 17.29
N LEU A 328 6.07 5.15 18.05
CA LEU A 328 4.90 4.27 18.10
C LEU A 328 3.61 5.08 18.04
N LEU A 329 2.94 5.05 16.88
CA LEU A 329 1.71 5.79 16.66
C LEU A 329 0.49 4.91 16.90
N LEU A 330 -0.30 5.20 17.94
CA LEU A 330 -1.43 4.40 18.42
C LEU A 330 -2.73 5.20 18.45
N GLY A 331 -2.80 6.32 17.73
CA GLY A 331 -3.97 7.20 17.74
C GLY A 331 -5.22 6.50 17.21
N ASN A 332 -6.39 6.85 17.73
CA ASN A 332 -7.68 6.28 17.31
C ASN A 332 -7.69 4.73 17.43
N ASN A 333 -7.46 4.25 18.65
CA ASN A 333 -7.60 2.86 19.04
C ASN A 333 -8.58 2.78 20.24
N MET A 334 -8.67 1.62 20.89
CA MET A 334 -9.57 1.35 22.01
C MET A 334 -8.84 1.23 23.35
N ILE A 335 -7.67 1.86 23.50
CA ILE A 335 -6.85 1.78 24.71
C ILE A 335 -7.51 2.58 25.83
N GLU A 336 -7.87 1.92 26.92
CA GLU A 336 -8.61 2.53 28.04
C GLU A 336 -7.86 2.49 29.38
N ASP A 337 -6.91 1.57 29.54
CA ASP A 337 -6.28 1.30 30.83
C ASP A 337 -4.93 2.02 31.00
N LEU A 338 -4.59 2.31 32.26
CA LEU A 338 -3.33 2.96 32.62
C LEU A 338 -2.13 2.02 32.58
N ALA A 339 -2.33 0.70 32.71
CA ALA A 339 -1.24 -0.27 32.67
C ALA A 339 -0.62 -0.31 31.26
N SER A 340 -1.42 -0.12 30.22
CA SER A 340 -0.97 0.08 28.84
C SER A 340 -0.04 1.29 28.72
N ILE A 341 -0.37 2.40 29.39
CA ILE A 341 0.47 3.61 29.41
C ILE A 341 1.78 3.33 30.15
N ASP A 342 1.69 2.78 31.36
CA ASP A 342 2.87 2.46 32.17
C ASP A 342 3.80 1.48 31.43
N SER A 343 3.23 0.56 30.66
CA SER A 343 4.01 -0.39 29.86
C SER A 343 4.75 0.23 28.67
N LEU A 344 4.33 1.38 28.16
CA LEU A 344 5.06 2.07 27.09
C LEU A 344 6.43 2.56 27.58
N ASP A 345 6.56 2.88 28.88
CA ASP A 345 7.85 3.28 29.46
C ASP A 345 8.84 2.11 29.56
N SER A 346 8.40 0.86 29.39
CA SER A 346 9.27 -0.32 29.33
C SER A 346 10.02 -0.47 28.00
N PHE A 347 9.59 0.21 26.93
CA PHE A 347 10.23 0.10 25.62
C PHE A 347 11.61 0.81 25.62
N PRO A 348 12.71 0.16 25.21
CA PRO A 348 14.07 0.67 25.47
C PRO A 348 14.36 2.08 24.93
N LYS A 349 13.91 2.38 23.70
CA LYS A 349 14.24 3.63 22.98
C LYS A 349 13.02 4.48 22.60
N LEU A 350 11.84 4.14 23.11
CA LEU A 350 10.61 4.82 22.72
C LEU A 350 10.62 6.27 23.21
N MET A 351 10.48 7.21 22.28
CA MET A 351 10.55 8.67 22.54
C MET A 351 9.39 9.44 21.91
N ASP A 352 8.78 8.92 20.84
CA ASP A 352 7.64 9.53 20.16
C ASP A 352 6.43 8.60 20.22
N ILE A 353 5.33 9.09 20.76
CA ILE A 353 4.08 8.35 20.82
C ILE A 353 2.88 9.20 20.41
N ARG A 354 1.90 8.54 19.78
CA ARG A 354 0.57 9.11 19.57
C ARG A 354 -0.48 8.26 20.26
N LEU A 355 -1.21 8.85 21.20
CA LEU A 355 -2.33 8.25 21.92
C LEU A 355 -3.64 9.00 21.69
N SER A 356 -3.65 10.05 20.87
CA SER A 356 -4.86 10.85 20.57
C SER A 356 -6.04 9.97 20.16
N GLU A 357 -7.26 10.36 20.49
CA GLU A 357 -8.47 9.62 20.09
C GLU A 357 -8.55 8.19 20.69
N ASN A 358 -7.88 7.93 21.81
CA ASN A 358 -8.10 6.73 22.62
C ASN A 358 -8.92 7.08 23.87
N PRO A 359 -9.73 6.15 24.42
CA PRO A 359 -10.42 6.36 25.69
C PRO A 359 -9.50 6.85 26.83
N VAL A 360 -8.28 6.31 26.94
CA VAL A 360 -7.31 6.68 27.98
C VAL A 360 -6.82 8.13 27.88
N SER A 361 -6.89 8.74 26.69
CA SER A 361 -6.43 10.12 26.44
C SER A 361 -7.58 11.12 26.23
N ASP A 362 -8.83 10.68 26.41
CA ASP A 362 -10.04 11.48 26.24
C ASP A 362 -10.68 11.79 27.62
N PRO A 363 -10.50 13.01 28.16
CA PRO A 363 -11.11 13.40 29.43
C PRO A 363 -12.64 13.31 29.44
N GLY A 364 -13.30 13.46 28.28
CA GLY A 364 -14.74 13.31 28.12
C GLY A 364 -15.22 11.87 28.30
N ARG A 365 -14.33 10.90 28.18
CA ARG A 365 -14.58 9.46 28.38
C ARG A 365 -13.95 8.91 29.67
N GLY A 366 -13.52 9.80 30.58
CA GLY A 366 -12.85 9.42 31.83
C GLY A 366 -11.36 9.15 31.70
N GLY A 367 -10.76 9.48 30.55
CA GLY A 367 -9.32 9.41 30.33
C GLY A 367 -8.52 10.44 31.12
N ILE A 368 -7.20 10.29 31.10
CA ILE A 368 -6.28 11.14 31.85
C ILE A 368 -5.75 12.30 31.01
N SER A 369 -5.40 13.39 31.68
CA SER A 369 -4.84 14.57 31.02
C SER A 369 -3.46 14.30 30.40
N ARG A 370 -3.08 15.11 29.42
CA ARG A 370 -1.73 15.09 28.81
C ARG A 370 -0.62 15.09 29.86
N PHE A 371 -0.71 15.93 30.89
CA PHE A 371 0.30 16.02 31.94
C PHE A 371 0.42 14.74 32.77
N ALA A 372 -0.71 14.06 33.03
CA ALA A 372 -0.72 12.79 33.72
C ALA A 372 -0.12 11.65 32.87
N ILE A 373 -0.30 11.69 31.54
CA ILE A 373 0.36 10.75 30.61
C ILE A 373 1.87 10.99 30.63
N ILE A 374 2.32 12.25 30.51
CA ILE A 374 3.74 12.62 30.53
C ILE A 374 4.42 12.16 31.83
N ALA A 375 3.77 12.37 32.98
CA ALA A 375 4.33 11.98 34.28
C ALA A 375 4.58 10.47 34.43
N ARG A 376 3.93 9.64 33.61
CA ARG A 376 4.09 8.17 33.58
C ARG A 376 5.15 7.69 32.59
N LEU A 377 5.58 8.58 31.69
CA LEU A 377 6.39 8.23 30.53
C LEU A 377 7.70 9.02 30.56
N GLY A 378 8.66 8.54 31.34
CA GLY A 378 9.88 9.29 31.67
C GLY A 378 10.80 9.55 30.48
N LYS A 379 10.70 8.75 29.41
CA LYS A 379 11.57 8.85 28.21
C LYS A 379 10.96 9.62 27.04
N ILE A 380 9.66 9.92 27.09
CA ILE A 380 8.94 10.47 25.94
C ILE A 380 9.27 11.96 25.73
N LYS A 381 9.64 12.28 24.50
CA LYS A 381 9.97 13.63 24.02
C LYS A 381 8.86 14.23 23.16
N ILE A 382 8.11 13.39 22.45
CA ILE A 382 7.01 13.81 21.59
C ILE A 382 5.77 13.01 21.97
N LEU A 383 4.70 13.72 22.30
CA LEU A 383 3.40 13.13 22.62
C LEU A 383 2.35 13.79 21.74
N ASN A 384 1.61 12.99 20.97
CA ASN A 384 0.57 13.46 20.04
C ASN A 384 1.07 14.54 19.07
N GLY A 385 2.31 14.39 18.57
CA GLY A 385 2.93 15.32 17.62
C GLY A 385 3.35 16.67 18.23
N SER A 386 3.34 16.82 19.55
CA SER A 386 3.82 18.01 20.25
C SER A 386 4.93 17.64 21.23
N GLU A 387 5.96 18.48 21.30
CA GLU A 387 7.08 18.33 22.21
C GLU A 387 6.62 18.27 23.69
N VAL A 388 7.35 17.50 24.48
CA VAL A 388 7.23 17.41 25.92
C VAL A 388 8.40 18.21 26.50
N ASN A 389 8.10 19.45 26.90
CA ASN A 389 9.06 20.31 27.58
C ASN A 389 9.00 20.02 29.08
N SER A 390 10.14 19.65 29.66
CA SER A 390 10.30 19.41 31.09
C SER A 390 10.34 20.69 31.91
#